data_AF-A0A2K5Y7I3-F1
#
_entry.id   AF-A0A2K5Y7I3-F1
#
_cell.length_a   1.000
_cell.length_b   1.000
_cell.length_c   1.000
_cell.angle_alpha   90.00
_cell.angle_beta   90.00
_cell.angle_gamma   90.00
#
_symmetry.space_group_name_H-M   'P 1'
#
loop_
_entity.id
_entity.type
_entity.pdbx_description
1 polymer ?
#
loop_
_entity_poly.entity_id
_entity_poly.type
_entity_poly.pdbx_seq_one_letter_code
_entity_poly.pdbx_strand_id
1 'polypeptide(L)'
;MLDLEVVPERSLGNEQWEFTLGMPLAQAVAILQKHCRIIKNVQVLYSEQSPLSHDLILNLTQDGIKLLFDAFNQRLKVIEVYDLTKVKLKYCGVHFNSQAIAPTIEQIDQSFGATHPGVHSFLIFKLLISSFPGYLESGDFIL
;
A
#
# COMPACT_ATOMS: atom_id res chain seq x y z
N MET A 1 6.48 11.57 8.99
CA MET A 1 5.87 11.29 7.68
C MET A 1 6.91 10.58 6.85
N LEU A 2 6.65 9.33 6.49
CA LEU A 2 7.53 8.56 5.62
C LEU A 2 7.64 9.20 4.24
N ASP A 3 8.80 9.03 3.60
CA ASP A 3 9.06 9.42 2.20
C ASP A 3 9.42 8.15 1.44
N LEU A 4 8.52 7.71 0.56
CA LEU A 4 8.54 6.41 -0.07
C LEU A 4 8.44 6.53 -1.59
N GLU A 5 9.10 5.63 -2.29
CA GLU A 5 8.96 5.40 -3.71
C GLU A 5 7.95 4.28 -3.94
N VAL A 6 7.03 4.56 -4.86
CA VAL A 6 6.06 3.63 -5.40
C VAL A 6 6.66 3.00 -6.64
N VAL A 7 6.74 1.67 -6.64
CA VAL A 7 6.96 0.89 -7.86
C VAL A 7 5.65 0.17 -8.17
N PRO A 8 4.88 0.62 -9.18
CA PRO A 8 3.60 0.04 -9.56
C PRO A 8 3.68 -1.48 -9.68
N GLU A 9 2.63 -2.15 -9.21
CA GLU A 9 2.49 -3.62 -9.24
C GLU A 9 3.63 -4.41 -8.57
N ARG A 10 4.54 -3.75 -7.84
CA ARG A 10 5.73 -4.40 -7.27
C ARG A 10 5.95 -4.07 -5.80
N SER A 11 6.03 -2.81 -5.43
CA SER A 11 6.53 -2.46 -4.10
C SER A 11 6.30 -1.02 -3.66
N LEU A 12 6.45 -0.82 -2.35
CA LEU A 12 6.46 0.48 -1.68
C LEU A 12 7.62 0.54 -0.68
N GLY A 13 8.52 1.50 -0.80
CA GLY A 13 9.73 1.51 0.02
C GLY A 13 10.62 2.73 -0.16
N ASN A 14 11.86 2.64 0.32
CA ASN A 14 12.94 3.58 0.07
C ASN A 14 14.27 2.81 0.04
N GLU A 15 15.39 3.52 0.00
CA GLU A 15 16.73 2.91 -0.07
C GLU A 15 17.08 2.00 1.12
N GLN A 16 16.40 2.14 2.26
CA GLN A 16 16.69 1.38 3.48
C GLN A 16 15.83 0.12 3.63
N TRP A 17 14.60 0.17 3.15
CA TRP A 17 13.64 -0.92 3.27
C TRP A 17 12.56 -0.83 2.20
N GLU A 18 11.98 -1.97 1.85
CA GLU A 18 10.95 -2.07 0.82
C GLU A 18 9.94 -3.15 1.22
N PHE A 19 8.65 -2.81 1.12
CA PHE A 19 7.58 -3.81 1.14
C PHE A 19 7.32 -4.23 -0.29
N THR A 20 7.68 -5.49 -0.61
CA THR A 20 7.48 -6.06 -1.93
C THR A 20 6.26 -6.95 -1.92
N LEU A 21 5.41 -6.79 -2.91
CA LEU A 21 4.32 -7.70 -3.17
C LEU A 21 4.83 -9.14 -3.30
N GLY A 22 4.13 -10.09 -2.66
CA GLY A 22 4.50 -11.50 -2.53
C GLY A 22 5.44 -11.82 -1.35
N MET A 23 5.97 -10.82 -0.64
CA MET A 23 6.87 -11.06 0.49
C MET A 23 6.15 -11.78 1.66
N PRO A 24 6.84 -12.67 2.40
CA PRO A 24 6.26 -13.29 3.59
C PRO A 24 5.99 -12.28 4.70
N LEU A 25 4.92 -12.49 5.48
CA LEU A 25 4.59 -11.70 6.67
C LEU A 25 5.77 -11.53 7.62
N ALA A 26 6.53 -12.61 7.86
CA ALA A 26 7.69 -12.59 8.74
C ALA A 26 8.75 -11.57 8.28
N GLN A 27 8.96 -11.43 6.97
CA GLN A 27 9.91 -10.46 6.42
C GLN A 27 9.39 -9.03 6.61
N ALA A 28 8.10 -8.79 6.41
CA ALA A 28 7.50 -7.48 6.66
C ALA A 28 7.60 -7.09 8.14
N VAL A 29 7.31 -8.03 9.06
CA VAL A 29 7.46 -7.83 10.50
C VAL A 29 8.92 -7.54 10.87
N ALA A 30 9.89 -8.23 10.26
CA ALA A 30 11.31 -7.97 10.49
C ALA A 30 11.71 -6.54 10.06
N ILE A 31 11.18 -6.04 8.94
CA ILE A 31 11.37 -4.64 8.52
C ILE A 31 10.80 -3.68 9.57
N LEU A 32 9.56 -3.91 10.00
CA LEU A 32 8.89 -3.08 11.01
C LEU A 32 9.65 -3.07 12.34
N GLN A 33 10.17 -4.21 12.78
CA GLN A 33 10.97 -4.33 13.99
C GLN A 33 12.31 -3.59 13.87
N LYS A 34 13.02 -3.77 12.74
CA LYS A 34 14.30 -3.11 12.48
C LYS A 34 14.16 -1.58 12.40
N HIS A 35 13.04 -1.10 11.86
CA HIS A 35 12.76 0.32 11.64
C HIS A 35 11.71 0.90 12.60
N CYS A 36 11.53 0.29 13.79
CA CYS A 36 10.51 0.67 14.79
C CYS A 36 10.63 2.10 15.35
N ARG A 37 11.80 2.75 15.16
CA ARG A 37 12.00 4.16 15.51
C ARG A 37 11.34 5.11 14.52
N ILE A 38 11.15 4.66 13.28
CA ILE A 38 10.63 5.46 12.17
C ILE A 38 9.18 5.06 11.90
N ILE A 39 8.92 3.75 11.73
CA ILE A 39 7.58 3.21 11.51
C ILE A 39 6.95 2.90 12.88
N LYS A 40 5.94 3.68 13.26
CA LYS A 40 5.30 3.61 14.58
C LYS A 40 3.80 3.35 14.46
N ASN A 41 3.19 2.94 15.59
CA ASN A 41 1.76 2.65 15.71
C ASN A 41 1.24 1.67 14.65
N VAL A 42 1.93 0.56 14.52
CA VAL A 42 1.48 -0.57 13.71
C VAL A 42 0.42 -1.34 14.49
N GLN A 43 -0.76 -1.52 13.89
CA GLN A 43 -1.80 -2.39 14.40
C GLN A 43 -1.83 -3.67 13.57
N VAL A 44 -2.08 -4.80 14.24
CA VAL A 44 -2.31 -6.09 13.59
C VAL A 44 -3.80 -6.39 13.68
N LEU A 45 -4.46 -6.53 12.53
CA LEU A 45 -5.86 -6.89 12.45
C LEU A 45 -5.98 -8.30 11.88
N TYR A 46 -6.72 -9.15 12.57
CA TYR A 46 -6.99 -10.53 12.20
C TYR A 46 -8.34 -10.97 12.80
N SER A 47 -8.97 -12.00 12.24
CA SER A 47 -10.17 -12.60 12.80
C SER A 47 -9.80 -13.71 13.78
N GLU A 48 -10.19 -13.58 15.05
CA GLU A 48 -10.00 -14.66 16.04
C GLU A 48 -10.95 -15.84 15.81
N GLN A 49 -12.14 -15.57 15.29
CA GLN A 49 -13.18 -16.57 15.05
C GLN A 49 -12.90 -17.40 13.79
N SER A 50 -12.19 -16.81 12.83
CA SER A 50 -11.95 -17.38 11.50
C SER A 50 -10.60 -16.90 10.91
N PRO A 51 -9.46 -17.29 11.53
CA PRO A 51 -8.14 -16.72 11.21
C PRO A 51 -7.66 -17.01 9.79
N LEU A 52 -8.18 -18.07 9.15
CA LEU A 52 -7.86 -18.43 7.76
C LEU A 52 -8.90 -17.92 6.75
N SER A 53 -10.00 -17.33 7.20
CA SER A 53 -11.05 -16.82 6.31
C SER A 53 -10.87 -15.35 5.94
N HIS A 54 -10.05 -14.62 6.69
CA HIS A 54 -9.80 -13.21 6.47
C HIS A 54 -8.31 -12.94 6.40
N ASP A 55 -7.94 -11.99 5.55
CA ASP A 55 -6.56 -11.54 5.43
C ASP A 55 -6.02 -10.98 6.74
N LEU A 56 -4.73 -11.17 6.95
CA LEU A 56 -4.02 -10.51 8.04
C LEU A 56 -3.60 -9.12 7.58
N ILE A 57 -3.93 -8.09 8.35
CA ILE A 57 -3.66 -6.70 7.99
C ILE A 57 -2.65 -6.12 8.96
N LEU A 58 -1.55 -5.59 8.44
CA LEU A 58 -0.67 -4.68 9.19
C LEU A 58 -1.04 -3.25 8.82
N ASN A 59 -1.59 -2.51 9.78
CA ASN A 59 -2.04 -1.14 9.59
C ASN A 59 -1.04 -0.16 10.22
N LEU A 60 -0.30 0.56 9.37
CA LEU A 60 0.65 1.61 9.74
C LEU A 60 -0.15 2.92 9.90
N THR A 61 -0.82 3.06 11.05
CA THR A 61 -1.82 4.12 11.27
C THR A 61 -1.27 5.54 11.18
N GLN A 62 0.01 5.74 11.49
CA GLN A 62 0.67 7.05 11.38
C GLN A 62 0.98 7.46 9.96
N ASP A 63 1.10 6.49 9.05
CA ASP A 63 1.54 6.72 7.69
C ASP A 63 0.40 6.52 6.67
N GLY A 64 -0.77 6.06 7.12
CA GLY A 64 -1.93 5.90 6.24
C GLY A 64 -1.81 4.69 5.31
N ILE A 65 -1.06 3.65 5.72
CA ILE A 65 -0.75 2.48 4.89
C ILE A 65 -1.29 1.20 5.55
N LYS A 66 -1.89 0.32 4.76
CA LYS A 66 -2.22 -1.05 5.14
C LYS A 66 -1.50 -2.04 4.23
N LEU A 67 -0.94 -3.06 4.84
CA LEU A 67 -0.34 -4.20 4.18
C LEU A 67 -1.27 -5.40 4.40
N LEU A 68 -1.90 -5.91 3.34
CA LEU A 68 -2.82 -7.03 3.44
C LEU A 68 -2.10 -8.31 3.01
N PHE A 69 -2.07 -9.28 3.91
CA PHE A 69 -1.46 -10.58 3.71
C PHE A 69 -2.54 -11.63 3.52
N ASP A 70 -2.37 -12.47 2.50
CA ASP A 70 -3.24 -13.61 2.25
C ASP A 70 -3.37 -14.50 3.50
N ALA A 71 -4.60 -14.86 3.86
CA ALA A 71 -4.89 -15.61 5.09
C ALA A 71 -4.17 -16.97 5.16
N PHE A 72 -4.00 -17.64 4.01
CA PHE A 72 -3.42 -18.98 3.94
C PHE A 72 -1.91 -18.94 3.72
N ASN A 73 -1.46 -18.21 2.70
CA ASN A 73 -0.07 -18.18 2.28
C ASN A 73 0.76 -17.17 3.09
N GLN A 74 0.12 -16.26 3.83
CA GLN A 74 0.75 -15.18 4.58
C GLN A 74 1.73 -14.36 3.73
N ARG A 75 1.36 -14.14 2.47
CA ARG A 75 2.12 -13.32 1.52
C ARG A 75 1.42 -11.99 1.30
N LEU A 76 2.21 -10.93 1.23
CA LEU A 76 1.71 -9.59 0.96
C LEU A 76 1.03 -9.58 -0.42
N LYS A 77 -0.28 -9.36 -0.46
CA LYS A 77 -1.05 -9.35 -1.71
C LYS A 77 -1.50 -7.96 -2.12
N VAL A 78 -1.67 -7.06 -1.15
CA VAL A 78 -2.08 -5.68 -1.40
C VAL A 78 -1.29 -4.73 -0.50
N ILE A 79 -0.82 -3.63 -1.09
CA ILE A 79 -0.36 -2.45 -0.37
C ILE A 79 -1.36 -1.35 -0.63
N GLU A 80 -2.08 -0.94 0.40
CA GLU A 80 -3.13 0.07 0.33
C GLU A 80 -2.67 1.34 1.06
N VAL A 81 -2.65 2.47 0.38
CA VAL A 81 -2.46 3.79 0.98
C VAL A 81 -3.82 4.46 1.05
N TYR A 82 -4.40 4.53 2.24
CA TYR A 82 -5.76 5.06 2.47
C TYR A 82 -5.77 6.53 2.94
N ASP A 83 -4.60 7.09 3.27
CA ASP A 83 -4.49 8.48 3.70
C ASP A 83 -3.19 9.12 3.16
N LEU A 84 -3.31 9.73 1.98
CA LEU A 84 -2.23 10.45 1.30
C LEU A 84 -1.76 11.71 2.06
N THR A 85 -2.44 12.14 3.13
CA THR A 85 -1.96 13.28 3.94
C THR A 85 -0.88 12.87 4.94
N LYS A 86 -0.72 11.56 5.17
CA LYS A 86 0.17 10.99 6.20
C LYS A 86 1.47 10.39 5.68
N VAL A 87 1.67 10.36 4.37
CA VAL A 87 2.86 9.81 3.69
C VAL A 87 3.27 10.70 2.51
N LYS A 88 4.57 10.76 2.19
CA LYS A 88 5.10 11.31 0.94
C LYS A 88 5.44 10.16 -0.01
N LEU A 89 5.02 10.29 -1.25
CA LEU A 89 5.14 9.28 -2.29
C LEU A 89 5.81 9.87 -3.53
N LYS A 90 6.73 9.10 -4.09
CA LYS A 90 7.43 9.39 -5.33
C LYS A 90 7.16 8.30 -6.35
N TYR A 91 7.16 8.69 -7.61
CA TYR A 91 7.17 7.78 -8.75
C TYR A 91 8.24 8.25 -9.73
N CYS A 92 9.14 7.34 -10.16
CA CYS A 92 10.31 7.66 -10.98
C CYS A 92 11.11 8.87 -10.44
N GLY A 93 11.30 8.94 -9.12
CA GLY A 93 12.00 10.03 -8.44
C GLY A 93 11.23 11.37 -8.30
N VAL A 94 10.02 11.49 -8.84
CA VAL A 94 9.19 12.71 -8.76
C VAL A 94 8.12 12.56 -7.69
N HIS A 95 8.04 13.51 -6.77
CA HIS A 95 6.98 13.57 -5.76
C HIS A 95 5.64 13.92 -6.40
N PHE A 96 4.64 13.06 -6.21
CA PHE A 96 3.26 13.33 -6.59
C PHE A 96 2.36 13.65 -5.39
N ASN A 97 2.81 13.37 -4.16
CA ASN A 97 2.25 13.98 -2.95
C ASN A 97 3.35 14.44 -1.98
N SER A 98 3.19 15.63 -1.40
CA SER A 98 4.08 16.12 -0.35
C SER A 98 3.44 17.26 0.44
N GLN A 99 4.10 17.78 1.48
CA GLN A 99 3.61 18.96 2.20
C GLN A 99 3.53 20.23 1.33
N ALA A 100 4.27 20.27 0.23
CA ALA A 100 4.24 21.38 -0.74
C ALA A 100 3.35 21.09 -1.96
N ILE A 101 2.92 19.84 -2.13
CA ILE A 101 2.22 19.33 -3.30
C ILE A 101 0.95 18.67 -2.80
N ALA A 102 -0.18 19.39 -2.87
CA ALA A 102 -1.47 18.83 -2.53
C ALA A 102 -1.73 17.59 -3.41
N PRO A 103 -2.24 16.48 -2.86
CA PRO A 103 -2.59 15.31 -3.65
C PRO A 103 -3.81 15.63 -4.52
N THR A 104 -3.62 16.28 -5.66
CA THR A 104 -4.67 16.56 -6.65
C THR A 104 -4.69 15.50 -7.74
N ILE A 105 -5.90 15.21 -8.20
CA ILE A 105 -6.21 14.21 -9.25
C ILE A 105 -5.34 14.46 -10.50
N GLU A 106 -5.19 15.72 -10.90
CA GLU A 106 -4.41 16.11 -12.07
C GLU A 106 -2.94 15.70 -11.99
N GLN A 107 -2.33 15.74 -10.80
CA GLN A 107 -0.91 15.39 -10.62
C GLN A 107 -0.69 13.87 -10.58
N ILE A 108 -1.66 13.13 -10.05
CA ILE A 108 -1.66 11.66 -10.09
C ILE A 108 -1.87 11.20 -11.54
N ASP A 109 -2.86 11.74 -12.25
CA ASP A 109 -3.11 11.45 -13.66
C ASP A 109 -1.91 11.84 -14.55
N GLN A 110 -1.21 12.93 -14.24
CA GLN A 110 -0.01 13.33 -14.96
C GLN A 110 1.18 12.40 -14.70
N SER A 111 1.25 11.78 -13.52
CA SER A 111 2.35 10.89 -13.13
C SER A 111 2.15 9.45 -13.62
N PHE A 112 0.91 8.96 -13.62
CA PHE A 112 0.57 7.57 -13.96
C PHE A 112 -0.14 7.41 -15.31
N GLY A 113 -0.63 8.50 -15.92
CA GLY A 113 -1.50 8.47 -17.10
C GLY A 113 -2.98 8.44 -16.73
N ALA A 114 -3.86 8.78 -17.68
CA ALA A 114 -5.30 8.90 -17.43
C ALA A 114 -5.95 7.54 -17.09
N THR A 115 -6.14 7.26 -15.81
CA THR A 115 -7.07 6.21 -15.36
C THR A 115 -8.49 6.76 -15.51
N HIS A 116 -9.33 6.10 -16.31
CA HIS A 116 -10.66 6.56 -16.72
C HIS A 116 -11.53 7.10 -15.56
N PRO A 117 -12.39 8.12 -15.79
CA PRO A 117 -13.20 8.76 -14.75
C PRO A 117 -14.34 7.82 -14.34
N GLY A 118 -14.16 7.11 -13.22
CA GLY A 118 -14.97 5.94 -12.91
C GLY A 118 -15.28 5.72 -11.43
N VAL A 119 -15.74 6.75 -10.72
CA VAL A 119 -16.61 6.59 -9.54
C VAL A 119 -15.92 6.11 -8.23
N HIS A 120 -15.65 7.08 -7.35
CA HIS A 120 -15.71 6.92 -5.89
C HIS A 120 -14.64 6.06 -5.18
N SER A 121 -13.36 6.25 -5.52
CA SER A 121 -12.21 5.76 -4.72
C SER A 121 -11.09 6.80 -4.61
N PHE A 122 -11.46 8.07 -4.45
CA PHE A 122 -10.55 9.23 -4.56
C PHE A 122 -9.51 9.38 -3.43
N LEU A 123 -9.49 8.49 -2.43
CA LEU A 123 -8.60 8.55 -1.26
C LEU A 123 -7.77 7.29 -1.03
N ILE A 124 -7.98 6.23 -1.82
CA ILE A 124 -7.38 4.93 -1.59
C ILE A 124 -6.54 4.56 -2.81
N PHE A 125 -5.23 4.57 -2.64
CA PHE A 125 -4.27 4.11 -3.65
C PHE A 125 -3.92 2.66 -3.35
N LYS A 126 -4.22 1.73 -4.27
CA LYS A 126 -4.06 0.29 -4.04
C LYS A 126 -3.06 -0.26 -5.05
N LEU A 127 -1.91 -0.74 -4.57
CA LEU A 127 -0.97 -1.53 -5.38
C LEU A 127 -1.37 -3.01 -5.26
N LEU A 128 -1.90 -3.56 -6.36
CA LEU A 128 -2.35 -4.95 -6.47
C LEU A 128 -1.35 -5.79 -7.27
N ILE A 129 -1.20 -7.07 -6.92
CA ILE A 129 -0.71 -8.09 -7.87
C ILE A 129 -1.92 -8.66 -8.62
N SER A 130 -1.95 -8.53 -9.94
CA SER A 130 -2.72 -9.45 -10.79
C SER A 130 -1.93 -10.75 -10.96
N SER A 131 -2.17 -11.73 -10.09
CA SER A 131 -1.76 -13.11 -10.32
C SER A 131 -2.71 -14.08 -9.63
N PHE A 132 -4.02 -13.90 -9.82
CA PHE A 132 -5.02 -14.95 -9.64
C PHE A 132 -6.08 -14.83 -10.74
N PRO A 133 -6.19 -15.81 -11.67
CA PRO A 133 -7.28 -15.82 -12.63
C PRO A 133 -8.57 -16.19 -11.88
N GLY A 134 -9.42 -15.21 -11.56
CA GLY A 134 -10.79 -15.53 -11.13
C GLY A 134 -11.50 -14.55 -10.19
N TYR A 135 -10.86 -13.52 -9.66
CA TYR A 135 -11.54 -12.56 -8.78
C TYR A 135 -11.17 -11.12 -9.15
N LEU A 136 -11.85 -10.61 -10.18
CA LEU A 136 -12.03 -9.17 -10.37
C LEU A 136 -13.52 -8.91 -10.15
N GLU A 137 -13.90 -8.50 -8.93
CA GLU A 137 -15.16 -7.81 -8.78
C GLU A 137 -15.00 -6.41 -9.38
N SER A 138 -15.99 -6.02 -10.17
CA SER A 138 -16.02 -4.79 -10.95
C SER A 138 -15.95 -3.55 -10.04
N GLY A 139 -14.75 -3.02 -9.83
CA GLY A 139 -14.55 -1.81 -9.02
C GLY A 139 -13.12 -1.57 -8.51
N ASP A 140 -12.20 -2.53 -8.61
CA ASP A 140 -10.81 -2.32 -8.20
C ASP A 140 -10.04 -1.48 -9.23
N PHE A 141 -9.59 -0.28 -8.83
CA PHE A 141 -8.73 0.57 -9.65
C PHE A 141 -7.32 0.01 -9.75
N ILE A 142 -6.81 0.05 -10.97
CA ILE A 142 -5.53 -0.46 -11.46
C ILE A 142 -4.60 0.74 -11.63
N LEU A 143 -3.36 0.61 -11.19
CA LEU A 143 -2.23 1.39 -11.70
C LEU A 143 -1.35 0.45 -12.49
#